data_AF-A0A971S871-F1
#
_entry.id   AF-A0A971S871-F1
#
_cell.length_a   1.000
_cell.length_b   1.000
_cell.length_c   1.000
_cell.angle_alpha   90.00
_cell.angle_beta   90.00
_cell.angle_gamma   90.00
#
_symmetry.space_group_name_H-M   'P 1'
#
loop_
_entity.id
_entity.type
_entity.pdbx_description
1 polymer ?
#
loop_
_entity_poly.entity_id
_entity_poly.type
_entity_poly.pdbx_seq_one_letter_code
_entity_poly.pdbx_strand_id
1 'polypeptide(L)'
;MFKPEKFQEPDFSKEEFLNAPNAKYIEVEIDGVAPDNYHAMSIYPEYFKVEGKWLGVSESRMDTVPVVREGFIEVLEFRNLKVGDKVIVGRTEDATEGIYLYTDGFNAEDGSFEMFQFRSGRTRETAFSKDYDELAQIMKYERANKGHIVWVLGSSISMDDRTRFNFSQIIKSGYVNAVITGNTMATVDLMKGLKTDNPFVQERASDSRTETLQDYITISKVREKGSIKKSVEDKIVEDGIMKTLVDNNIPFVIA
;
A
#
# COMPACT_ATOMS: atom_id res chain seq x y z
N MET A 1 -6.18 -8.80 -23.61
CA MET A 1 -5.19 -7.84 -23.07
C MET A 1 -5.93 -7.00 -22.04
N PHE A 2 -5.46 -6.96 -20.80
CA PHE A 2 -6.08 -6.15 -19.75
C PHE A 2 -6.11 -4.67 -20.17
N LYS A 3 -7.22 -3.99 -19.87
CA LYS A 3 -7.39 -2.56 -20.05
C LYS A 3 -8.11 -2.05 -18.80
N PRO A 4 -7.53 -1.09 -18.05
CA PRO A 4 -8.22 -0.51 -16.92
C PRO A 4 -9.45 0.27 -17.41
N GLU A 5 -10.49 0.26 -16.59
CA GLU A 5 -11.60 1.17 -16.76
C GLU A 5 -11.11 2.60 -16.57
N LYS A 6 -11.67 3.52 -17.36
CA LYS A 6 -11.30 4.92 -17.26
C LYS A 6 -12.15 5.57 -16.17
N PHE A 7 -11.47 6.24 -15.25
CA PHE A 7 -12.14 7.09 -14.26
C PHE A 7 -12.90 8.20 -14.98
N GLN A 8 -14.17 8.40 -14.60
CA GLN A 8 -14.99 9.51 -15.04
C GLN A 8 -15.09 10.51 -13.89
N GLU A 9 -14.66 11.75 -14.11
CA GLU A 9 -14.74 12.81 -13.09
C GLU A 9 -16.19 13.25 -12.88
N PRO A 10 -16.56 13.72 -11.68
CA PRO A 10 -17.84 14.38 -11.47
C PRO A 10 -17.98 15.63 -12.34
N ASP A 11 -19.16 15.84 -12.91
CA ASP A 11 -19.48 17.07 -13.62
C ASP A 11 -19.89 18.19 -12.65
N PHE A 12 -18.91 18.94 -12.17
CA PHE A 12 -19.11 20.08 -11.27
C PHE A 12 -19.79 21.30 -11.93
N SER A 13 -20.18 21.22 -13.21
CA SER A 13 -20.99 22.26 -13.86
C SER A 13 -22.49 22.15 -13.58
N LYS A 14 -22.95 21.05 -12.97
CA LYS A 14 -24.35 20.87 -12.59
C LYS A 14 -24.77 21.86 -11.49
N GLU A 15 -26.05 22.23 -11.51
CA GLU A 15 -26.62 23.24 -10.63
C GLU A 15 -26.42 22.93 -9.14
N GLU A 16 -26.56 21.66 -8.74
CA GLU A 16 -26.32 21.20 -7.36
C GLU A 16 -24.90 21.52 -6.85
N PHE A 17 -23.88 21.35 -7.70
CA PHE A 17 -22.49 21.64 -7.34
C PHE A 17 -22.16 23.13 -7.43
N LEU A 18 -22.77 23.87 -8.37
CA LEU A 18 -22.59 25.32 -8.50
C LEU A 18 -23.19 26.07 -7.31
N ASN A 19 -24.37 25.65 -6.85
CA ASN A 19 -25.09 26.27 -5.74
C ASN A 19 -24.66 25.77 -4.36
N ALA A 20 -23.91 24.66 -4.28
CA ALA A 20 -23.34 24.17 -3.03
C ALA A 20 -22.51 25.25 -2.30
N PRO A 21 -22.55 25.32 -0.97
CA PRO A 21 -21.71 26.26 -0.21
C PRO A 21 -20.24 25.83 -0.25
N ASN A 22 -19.34 26.74 0.15
CA ASN A 22 -17.99 26.33 0.50
C ASN A 22 -18.02 25.46 1.76
N ALA A 23 -17.14 24.46 1.80
CA ALA A 23 -16.88 23.65 2.97
C ALA A 23 -16.47 24.53 4.15
N LYS A 24 -17.01 24.23 5.32
CA LYS A 24 -16.61 24.89 6.58
C LYS A 24 -15.35 24.24 7.10
N TYR A 25 -14.51 25.02 7.77
CA TYR A 25 -13.35 24.50 8.48
C TYR A 25 -13.21 25.15 9.84
N ILE A 26 -12.54 24.46 10.76
CA ILE A 26 -12.18 24.95 12.09
C ILE A 26 -10.67 24.78 12.25
N GLU A 27 -10.02 25.79 12.85
CA GLU A 27 -8.60 25.74 13.15
C GLU A 27 -8.33 24.82 14.34
N VAL A 28 -7.33 23.97 14.21
CA VAL A 28 -6.87 23.09 15.30
C VAL A 28 -6.31 23.95 16.44
N GLU A 29 -6.74 23.68 17.67
CA GLU A 29 -6.29 24.38 18.88
C GLU A 29 -5.23 23.61 19.67
N ILE A 30 -5.12 22.29 19.46
CA ILE A 30 -4.18 21.40 20.15
C ILE A 30 -3.55 20.46 19.12
N ASP A 31 -2.21 20.41 19.09
CA ASP A 31 -1.45 19.47 18.26
C ASP A 31 -2.01 18.04 18.39
N GLY A 32 -2.29 17.41 17.26
CA GLY A 32 -2.78 16.04 17.20
C GLY A 32 -4.29 15.84 17.43
N VAL A 33 -5.05 16.91 17.70
CA VAL A 33 -6.48 16.84 18.07
C VAL A 33 -7.33 17.54 17.01
N ALA A 34 -8.15 16.77 16.29
CA ALA A 34 -9.11 17.34 15.35
C ALA A 34 -10.24 18.09 16.08
N PRO A 35 -10.81 19.15 15.49
CA PRO A 35 -11.94 19.86 16.05
C PRO A 35 -13.20 18.99 16.08
N ASP A 36 -14.17 19.35 16.92
CA ASP A 36 -15.49 18.72 16.88
C ASP A 36 -16.10 18.82 15.48
N ASN A 37 -16.87 17.80 15.12
CA ASN A 37 -17.52 17.70 13.81
C ASN A 37 -16.55 17.64 12.58
N TYR A 38 -15.26 17.33 12.78
CA TYR A 38 -14.29 17.09 11.68
C TYR A 38 -14.84 16.08 10.66
N HIS A 39 -14.65 16.32 9.36
CA HIS A 39 -14.96 15.32 8.33
C HIS A 39 -13.91 14.20 8.34
N ALA A 40 -14.35 12.95 8.34
CA ALA A 40 -13.46 11.80 8.33
C ALA A 40 -13.37 11.25 6.90
N MET A 41 -12.15 11.18 6.35
CA MET A 41 -11.93 10.68 5.00
C MET A 41 -12.31 9.20 4.88
N SER A 42 -12.85 8.84 3.72
CA SER A 42 -13.16 7.48 3.30
C SER A 42 -12.05 6.89 2.40
N ILE A 43 -12.35 5.78 1.72
CA ILE A 43 -11.50 5.20 0.67
C ILE A 43 -11.83 5.72 -0.73
N TYR A 44 -12.96 6.41 -0.89
CA TYR A 44 -13.43 6.88 -2.20
C TYR A 44 -12.79 8.24 -2.55
N PRO A 45 -12.78 8.60 -3.85
CA PRO A 45 -12.51 9.97 -4.26
C PRO A 45 -13.47 10.95 -3.57
N GLU A 46 -12.90 11.98 -2.97
CA GLU A 46 -13.65 13.02 -2.28
C GLU A 46 -13.22 14.41 -2.76
N TYR A 47 -14.20 15.31 -2.79
CA TYR A 47 -14.04 16.65 -3.30
C TYR A 47 -14.60 17.65 -2.28
N PHE A 48 -13.91 18.77 -2.16
CA PHE A 48 -14.26 19.82 -1.21
C PHE A 48 -14.38 21.15 -1.93
N LYS A 49 -15.48 21.86 -1.71
CA LYS A 49 -15.67 23.19 -2.30
C LYS A 49 -14.97 24.24 -1.45
N VAL A 50 -13.89 24.81 -1.95
CA VAL A 50 -13.10 25.84 -1.28
C VAL A 50 -13.01 27.05 -2.19
N GLU A 51 -13.34 28.24 -1.66
CA GLU A 51 -13.30 29.50 -2.41
C GLU A 51 -14.03 29.44 -3.77
N GLY A 52 -15.17 28.74 -3.80
CA GLY A 52 -16.03 28.57 -4.97
C GLY A 52 -15.57 27.48 -5.95
N LYS A 53 -14.46 26.77 -5.67
CA LYS A 53 -13.91 25.72 -6.53
C LYS A 53 -14.01 24.36 -5.86
N TRP A 54 -14.39 23.35 -6.63
CA TRP A 54 -14.31 21.96 -6.19
C TRP A 54 -12.88 21.45 -6.34
N LEU A 55 -12.26 21.09 -5.22
CA LEU A 55 -10.90 20.57 -5.16
C LEU A 55 -10.96 19.08 -4.83
N GLY A 56 -10.42 18.24 -5.72
CA GLY A 56 -10.27 16.81 -5.48
C GLY A 56 -9.03 16.51 -4.63
N VAL A 57 -9.10 15.47 -3.82
CA VAL A 57 -7.98 14.99 -3.01
C VAL A 57 -7.07 14.09 -3.86
N SER A 58 -5.78 14.45 -3.98
CA SER A 58 -4.81 13.66 -4.75
C SER A 58 -4.23 12.46 -4.00
N GLU A 59 -4.04 12.57 -2.68
CA GLU A 59 -3.48 11.53 -1.83
C GLU A 59 -4.51 11.11 -0.76
N SER A 60 -5.61 10.51 -1.20
CA SER A 60 -6.71 10.10 -0.31
C SER A 60 -6.32 8.91 0.55
N ARG A 61 -6.82 8.90 1.79
CA ARG A 61 -6.63 7.82 2.75
C ARG A 61 -7.74 7.83 3.79
N MET A 62 -8.34 6.66 4.05
CA MET A 62 -9.32 6.53 5.14
C MET A 62 -8.73 6.79 6.52
N ASP A 63 -9.59 7.10 7.50
CA ASP A 63 -9.22 7.33 8.91
C ASP A 63 -8.26 8.52 9.09
N THR A 64 -8.45 9.55 8.29
CA THR A 64 -7.70 10.81 8.32
C THR A 64 -8.64 12.00 8.19
N VAL A 65 -8.11 13.22 8.26
CA VAL A 65 -8.90 14.44 8.08
C VAL A 65 -8.38 15.30 6.92
N PRO A 66 -9.28 15.94 6.16
CA PRO A 66 -8.91 16.90 5.13
C PRO A 66 -8.63 18.28 5.74
N VAL A 67 -7.48 18.84 5.38
CA VAL A 67 -6.98 20.13 5.84
C VAL A 67 -6.84 21.07 4.65
N VAL A 68 -7.44 22.25 4.76
CA VAL A 68 -7.40 23.26 3.71
C VAL A 68 -6.01 23.90 3.67
N ARG A 69 -5.38 23.83 2.49
CA ARG A 69 -4.15 24.54 2.13
C ARG A 69 -4.42 25.52 1.00
N GLU A 70 -3.39 26.29 0.63
CA GLU A 70 -3.50 27.23 -0.49
C GLU A 70 -3.65 26.48 -1.82
N GLY A 71 -4.90 26.39 -2.29
CA GLY A 71 -5.23 25.81 -3.60
C GLY A 71 -5.36 24.28 -3.65
N PHE A 72 -5.20 23.57 -2.53
CA PHE A 72 -5.39 22.12 -2.46
C PHE A 72 -5.85 21.66 -1.06
N ILE A 73 -6.28 20.40 -0.99
CA ILE A 73 -6.63 19.72 0.26
C ILE A 73 -5.51 18.75 0.61
N GLU A 74 -4.91 18.92 1.79
CA GLU A 74 -3.96 17.98 2.36
C GLU A 74 -4.70 17.01 3.27
N VAL A 75 -4.40 15.71 3.17
CA VAL A 75 -5.03 14.69 4.02
C VAL A 75 -4.05 14.23 5.09
N LEU A 76 -4.41 14.41 6.35
CA LEU A 76 -3.52 14.17 7.49
C LEU A 76 -4.09 13.15 8.47
N GLU A 77 -3.22 12.26 8.96
CA GLU A 77 -3.50 11.51 10.19
C GLU A 77 -3.69 12.49 11.34
N PHE A 78 -4.63 12.19 12.24
CA PHE A 78 -4.91 13.01 13.43
C PHE A 78 -3.63 13.42 14.17
N ARG A 79 -2.72 12.47 14.41
CA ARG A 79 -1.45 12.69 15.12
C ARG A 79 -0.50 13.70 14.46
N ASN A 80 -0.70 14.02 13.18
CA ASN A 80 0.13 14.97 12.44
C ASN A 80 -0.46 16.38 12.40
N LEU A 81 -1.69 16.59 12.90
CA LEU A 81 -2.31 17.90 12.98
C LEU A 81 -1.50 18.85 13.86
N LYS A 82 -1.41 20.10 13.41
CA LYS A 82 -0.75 21.21 14.11
C LYS A 82 -1.72 22.33 14.41
N VAL A 83 -1.47 23.04 15.51
CA VAL A 83 -2.24 24.25 15.84
C VAL A 83 -2.28 25.21 14.64
N GLY A 84 -3.48 25.67 14.29
CA GLY A 84 -3.74 26.51 13.12
C GLY A 84 -4.09 25.76 11.82
N ASP A 85 -4.00 24.43 11.80
CA ASP A 85 -4.49 23.63 10.66
C ASP A 85 -6.00 23.81 10.48
N LYS A 86 -6.43 24.17 9.27
CA LYS A 86 -7.83 24.39 8.90
C LYS A 86 -8.50 23.08 8.50
N VAL A 87 -8.97 22.32 9.48
CA VAL A 87 -9.64 21.02 9.25
C VAL A 87 -11.07 21.24 8.78
N ILE A 88 -11.47 20.62 7.67
CA ILE A 88 -12.85 20.69 7.19
C ILE A 88 -13.79 19.96 8.15
N VAL A 89 -14.94 20.55 8.41
CA VAL A 89 -15.99 20.03 9.31
C VAL A 89 -17.30 19.85 8.55
N GLY A 90 -18.03 18.78 8.87
CA GLY A 90 -19.26 18.39 8.18
C GLY A 90 -19.51 16.88 8.30
N ARG A 91 -20.73 16.46 8.00
CA ARG A 91 -21.19 15.07 8.09
C ARG A 91 -21.90 14.60 6.83
N THR A 92 -22.38 15.51 5.99
CA THR A 92 -23.02 15.17 4.72
C THR A 92 -22.00 15.14 3.59
N GLU A 93 -22.12 14.16 2.71
CA GLU A 93 -21.18 13.89 1.62
C GLU A 93 -21.82 14.05 0.23
N ASP A 94 -23.00 14.70 0.18
CA ASP A 94 -23.84 14.89 -1.02
C ASP A 94 -23.72 16.30 -1.60
N ALA A 95 -22.60 16.99 -1.33
CA ALA A 95 -22.30 18.38 -1.66
C ALA A 95 -23.06 19.44 -0.86
N THR A 96 -24.05 19.10 -0.03
CA THR A 96 -24.86 20.11 0.69
C THR A 96 -24.06 20.92 1.72
N GLU A 97 -22.99 20.35 2.27
CA GLU A 97 -22.01 21.05 3.13
C GLU A 97 -20.72 21.44 2.40
N GLY A 98 -20.69 21.37 1.07
CA GLY A 98 -19.47 21.58 0.28
C GLY A 98 -18.48 20.41 0.35
N ILE A 99 -18.95 19.23 0.79
CA ILE A 99 -18.21 17.97 0.86
C ILE A 99 -18.93 16.98 -0.07
N TYR A 100 -18.19 16.35 -0.99
CA TYR A 100 -18.75 15.42 -1.95
C TYR A 100 -17.93 14.13 -2.04
N LEU A 101 -18.53 13.01 -1.64
CA LEU A 101 -17.96 11.67 -1.81
C LEU A 101 -18.46 11.07 -3.11
N TYR A 102 -17.54 10.59 -3.94
CA TYR A 102 -17.85 10.14 -5.29
C TYR A 102 -17.57 8.65 -5.49
N THR A 103 -18.64 7.85 -5.61
CA THR A 103 -18.55 6.40 -5.80
C THR A 103 -18.68 5.95 -7.25
N ASP A 104 -19.10 6.82 -8.15
CA ASP A 104 -19.58 6.43 -9.49
C ASP A 104 -18.49 6.49 -10.58
N GLY A 105 -17.25 6.81 -10.22
CA GLY A 105 -16.18 7.09 -11.17
C GLY A 105 -15.74 5.92 -12.05
N PHE A 106 -16.16 4.69 -11.71
CA PHE A 106 -15.89 3.48 -12.49
C PHE A 106 -17.18 2.70 -12.82
N ASN A 107 -18.36 3.34 -12.79
CA ASN A 107 -19.58 2.65 -13.17
C ASN A 107 -19.54 2.28 -14.65
N ALA A 108 -19.53 0.97 -14.93
CA ALA A 108 -19.82 0.45 -16.26
C ALA A 108 -21.29 0.71 -16.59
N GLU A 109 -21.59 1.20 -17.79
CA GLU A 109 -22.96 1.51 -18.24
C GLU A 109 -23.92 0.28 -18.23
N ASP A 110 -23.41 -0.94 -18.03
CA ASP A 110 -24.15 -2.20 -18.25
C ASP A 110 -24.14 -3.18 -17.06
N GLY A 111 -24.21 -2.70 -15.82
CA GLY A 111 -24.30 -3.56 -14.63
C GLY A 111 -25.73 -3.84 -14.17
N SER A 112 -26.46 -4.76 -14.81
CA SER A 112 -27.71 -5.26 -14.24
C SER A 112 -27.43 -5.88 -12.86
N PHE A 113 -27.90 -5.24 -11.79
CA PHE A 113 -27.91 -5.82 -10.45
C PHE A 113 -28.82 -7.06 -10.48
N GLU A 114 -28.26 -8.25 -10.73
CA GLU A 114 -29.02 -9.49 -10.63
C GLU A 114 -29.41 -9.69 -9.15
N MET A 115 -30.71 -9.65 -8.86
CA MET A 115 -31.29 -9.86 -7.52
C MET A 115 -30.97 -11.22 -6.89
N PHE A 116 -30.31 -12.13 -7.61
CA PHE A 116 -29.96 -13.46 -7.13
C PHE A 116 -28.55 -13.85 -7.59
N GLN A 117 -27.57 -13.78 -6.70
CA GLN A 117 -26.19 -14.21 -6.95
C GLN A 117 -25.80 -15.40 -6.06
N PHE A 118 -25.32 -16.48 -6.67
CA PHE A 118 -24.59 -17.53 -5.96
C PHE A 118 -23.12 -17.14 -5.83
N ARG A 119 -22.50 -17.40 -4.66
CA ARG A 119 -21.06 -17.19 -4.40
C ARG A 119 -20.60 -15.72 -4.43
N SER A 120 -21.36 -14.83 -3.78
CA SER A 120 -20.97 -13.42 -3.55
C SER A 120 -19.76 -13.24 -2.60
N GLY A 121 -19.12 -14.33 -2.14
CA GLY A 121 -17.95 -14.30 -1.27
C GLY A 121 -16.87 -15.30 -1.70
N ARG A 122 -15.61 -14.98 -1.41
CA ARG A 122 -14.46 -15.86 -1.66
C ARG A 122 -14.55 -17.11 -0.78
N THR A 123 -14.73 -18.28 -1.40
CA THR A 123 -14.54 -19.59 -0.72
C THR A 123 -13.10 -20.06 -0.89
N ARG A 124 -12.53 -20.66 0.16
CA ARG A 124 -11.19 -21.27 0.13
C ARG A 124 -11.13 -22.54 -0.75
N GLU A 125 -12.28 -23.08 -1.14
CA GLU A 125 -12.39 -24.39 -1.80
C GLU A 125 -12.47 -24.31 -3.33
N THR A 126 -12.47 -23.11 -3.91
CA THR A 126 -12.49 -22.94 -5.38
C THR A 126 -11.21 -22.26 -5.83
N ALA A 127 -10.31 -23.02 -6.44
CA ALA A 127 -9.17 -22.46 -7.15
C ALA A 127 -9.65 -21.77 -8.42
N PHE A 128 -9.61 -20.44 -8.44
CA PHE A 128 -9.91 -19.65 -9.63
C PHE A 128 -8.61 -19.39 -10.40
N SER A 129 -8.24 -20.33 -11.28
CA SER A 129 -7.05 -20.15 -12.14
C SER A 129 -7.13 -18.87 -13.00
N LYS A 130 -8.35 -18.46 -13.36
CA LYS A 130 -8.65 -17.19 -14.04
C LYS A 130 -8.06 -15.98 -13.31
N ASP A 131 -8.09 -15.97 -11.97
CA ASP A 131 -7.59 -14.85 -11.17
C ASP A 131 -6.08 -14.67 -11.32
N TYR A 132 -5.33 -15.78 -11.51
CA TYR A 132 -3.88 -15.71 -11.76
C TYR A 132 -3.56 -15.19 -13.16
N ASP A 133 -4.31 -15.61 -14.17
CA ASP A 133 -4.15 -15.10 -15.53
C ASP A 133 -4.46 -13.60 -15.58
N GLU A 134 -5.54 -13.18 -14.93
CA GLU A 134 -5.93 -11.77 -14.81
C GLU A 134 -4.87 -10.95 -14.08
N LEU A 135 -4.40 -11.41 -12.91
CA LEU A 135 -3.31 -10.77 -12.17
C LEU A 135 -2.05 -10.64 -13.03
N ALA A 136 -1.67 -11.68 -13.77
CA ALA A 136 -0.52 -11.64 -14.66
C ALA A 136 -0.71 -10.63 -15.80
N GLN A 137 -1.93 -10.47 -16.33
CA GLN A 137 -2.21 -9.44 -17.33
C GLN A 137 -2.14 -8.03 -16.74
N ILE A 138 -2.65 -7.82 -15.52
CA ILE A 138 -2.55 -6.54 -14.80
C ILE A 138 -1.07 -6.18 -14.58
N MET A 139 -0.27 -7.10 -14.04
CA MET A 139 1.15 -6.85 -13.79
C MET A 139 1.93 -6.55 -15.08
N LYS A 140 1.60 -7.24 -16.19
CA LYS A 140 2.16 -6.93 -17.52
C LYS A 140 1.75 -5.55 -18.01
N TYR A 141 0.48 -5.18 -17.82
CA TYR A 141 -0.02 -3.86 -18.16
C TYR A 141 0.70 -2.77 -17.36
N GLU A 142 0.77 -2.88 -16.03
CA GLU A 142 1.45 -1.91 -15.16
C GLU A 142 2.91 -1.73 -15.60
N ARG A 143 3.64 -2.83 -15.77
CA ARG A 143 5.04 -2.78 -16.22
C ARG A 143 5.20 -2.11 -17.59
N ALA A 144 4.32 -2.40 -18.55
CA ALA A 144 4.36 -1.80 -19.88
C ALA A 144 4.03 -0.30 -19.88
N ASN A 145 3.24 0.16 -18.91
CA ASN A 145 2.79 1.55 -18.79
C ASN A 145 3.54 2.34 -17.71
N LYS A 146 4.67 1.82 -17.19
CA LYS A 146 5.48 2.43 -16.12
C LYS A 146 4.71 2.66 -14.81
N GLY A 147 3.71 1.81 -14.54
CA GLY A 147 3.05 1.74 -13.24
C GLY A 147 3.96 1.16 -12.15
N HIS A 148 3.45 1.16 -10.92
CA HIS A 148 4.18 0.75 -9.73
C HIS A 148 3.50 -0.43 -9.03
N ILE A 149 4.18 -1.57 -8.99
CA ILE A 149 3.73 -2.78 -8.32
C ILE A 149 4.44 -2.88 -6.96
N VAL A 150 3.71 -2.61 -5.88
CA VAL A 150 4.19 -2.71 -4.50
C VAL A 150 3.72 -4.03 -3.88
N TRP A 151 4.63 -4.74 -3.23
CA TRP A 151 4.34 -6.01 -2.57
C TRP A 151 4.39 -5.86 -1.05
N VAL A 152 3.30 -6.21 -0.37
CA VAL A 152 3.24 -6.31 1.09
C VAL A 152 3.39 -7.78 1.48
N LEU A 153 4.49 -8.13 2.14
CA LEU A 153 4.91 -9.52 2.32
C LEU A 153 4.98 -9.93 3.79
N GLY A 154 4.44 -11.11 4.09
CA GLY A 154 4.62 -11.78 5.38
C GLY A 154 5.76 -12.81 5.35
N SER A 155 6.11 -13.37 6.50
CA SER A 155 7.23 -14.32 6.64
C SER A 155 7.05 -15.63 5.87
N SER A 156 5.82 -16.03 5.55
CA SER A 156 5.56 -17.28 4.80
C SER A 156 6.28 -17.34 3.46
N ILE A 157 6.52 -16.19 2.81
CA ILE A 157 7.17 -16.15 1.50
C ILE A 157 8.64 -16.58 1.54
N SER A 158 9.33 -16.38 2.67
CA SER A 158 10.73 -16.77 2.85
C SER A 158 10.89 -18.16 3.48
N MET A 159 9.83 -18.69 4.10
CA MET A 159 9.83 -20.01 4.75
C MET A 159 9.88 -21.20 3.78
N ASP A 160 9.33 -21.06 2.57
CA ASP A 160 9.43 -22.08 1.52
C ASP A 160 10.49 -21.70 0.47
N ASP A 161 11.47 -22.59 0.24
CA ASP A 161 12.61 -22.31 -0.63
C ASP A 161 12.19 -22.07 -2.09
N ARG A 162 11.15 -22.78 -2.56
CA ARG A 162 10.64 -22.63 -3.92
C ARG A 162 9.96 -21.26 -4.09
N THR A 163 9.15 -20.86 -3.12
CA THR A 163 8.48 -19.56 -3.09
C THR A 163 9.49 -18.42 -3.04
N ARG A 164 10.49 -18.53 -2.17
CA ARG A 164 11.62 -17.60 -2.05
C ARG A 164 12.37 -17.42 -3.37
N PHE A 165 12.70 -18.53 -4.03
CA PHE A 165 13.35 -18.52 -5.34
C PHE A 165 12.46 -17.87 -6.41
N ASN A 166 11.19 -18.27 -6.49
CA ASN A 166 10.24 -17.76 -7.49
C ASN A 166 10.04 -16.25 -7.34
N PHE A 167 9.88 -15.75 -6.12
CA PHE A 167 9.73 -14.31 -5.89
C PHE A 167 10.98 -13.52 -6.32
N SER A 168 12.17 -14.08 -6.10
CA SER A 168 13.41 -13.50 -6.64
C SER A 168 13.40 -13.42 -8.16
N GLN A 169 12.77 -14.37 -8.87
CA GLN A 169 12.59 -14.27 -10.33
C GLN A 169 11.57 -13.19 -10.73
N ILE A 170 10.50 -12.99 -9.94
CA ILE A 170 9.52 -11.92 -10.16
C ILE A 170 10.19 -10.55 -10.02
N ILE A 171 11.06 -10.36 -9.02
CA ILE A 171 11.87 -9.14 -8.85
C ILE A 171 12.74 -8.90 -10.10
N LYS A 172 13.55 -9.90 -10.49
CA LYS A 172 14.46 -9.81 -11.65
C LYS A 172 13.72 -9.56 -12.97
N SER A 173 12.47 -10.01 -13.06
CA SER A 173 11.62 -9.79 -14.24
C SER A 173 11.02 -8.39 -14.30
N GLY A 174 11.25 -7.54 -13.29
CA GLY A 174 10.80 -6.15 -13.24
C GLY A 174 9.33 -5.98 -12.87
N TYR A 175 8.78 -6.90 -12.07
CA TYR A 175 7.40 -6.86 -11.57
C TYR A 175 7.29 -6.49 -10.08
N VAL A 176 8.38 -5.97 -9.51
CA VAL A 176 8.44 -5.49 -8.12
C VAL A 176 9.10 -4.12 -8.14
N ASN A 177 8.37 -3.09 -7.75
CA ASN A 177 8.87 -1.72 -7.67
C ASN A 177 9.19 -1.29 -6.23
N ALA A 178 8.52 -1.88 -5.24
CA ALA A 178 8.86 -1.74 -3.82
C ALA A 178 8.35 -2.94 -3.02
N VAL A 179 8.98 -3.20 -1.86
CA VAL A 179 8.53 -4.20 -0.90
C VAL A 179 8.29 -3.58 0.47
N ILE A 180 7.14 -3.87 1.08
CA ILE A 180 6.87 -3.58 2.49
C ILE A 180 6.78 -4.92 3.21
N THR A 181 7.54 -5.09 4.28
CA THR A 181 7.64 -6.35 5.01
C THR A 181 7.92 -6.12 6.48
N GLY A 182 7.92 -7.19 7.27
CA GLY A 182 8.33 -7.16 8.69
C GLY A 182 9.70 -7.78 8.91
N ASN A 183 10.28 -7.53 10.09
CA ASN A 183 11.61 -8.04 10.46
C ASN A 183 11.75 -9.56 10.31
N THR A 184 10.71 -10.33 10.65
CA THR A 184 10.74 -11.80 10.57
C THR A 184 10.96 -12.29 9.14
N MET A 185 10.27 -11.72 8.16
CA MET A 185 10.41 -12.14 6.77
C MET A 185 11.84 -11.89 6.26
N ALA A 186 12.36 -10.69 6.52
CA ALA A 186 13.72 -10.30 6.12
C ALA A 186 14.77 -11.18 6.82
N THR A 187 14.60 -11.45 8.11
CA THR A 187 15.53 -12.29 8.90
C THR A 187 15.57 -13.72 8.37
N VAL A 188 14.42 -14.35 8.18
CA VAL A 188 14.33 -15.73 7.66
C VAL A 188 14.92 -15.82 6.25
N ASP A 189 14.66 -14.82 5.39
CA ASP A 189 15.22 -14.80 4.04
C ASP A 189 16.75 -14.67 4.04
N LEU A 190 17.28 -13.78 4.88
CA LEU A 190 18.72 -13.56 5.04
C LEU A 190 19.40 -14.77 5.65
N MET A 191 18.79 -15.40 6.66
CA MET A 191 19.29 -16.60 7.33
C MET A 191 19.52 -17.71 6.32
N LYS A 192 18.53 -17.97 5.46
CA LYS A 192 18.63 -18.97 4.40
C LYS A 192 19.62 -18.62 3.30
N GLY A 193 19.93 -17.33 3.13
CA GLY A 193 20.91 -16.84 2.16
C GLY A 193 22.31 -16.65 2.74
N LEU A 194 22.53 -16.91 4.03
CA LEU A 194 23.87 -16.86 4.62
C LEU A 194 24.76 -17.92 3.97
N LYS A 195 25.99 -17.52 3.64
CA LYS A 195 27.05 -18.43 3.18
C LYS A 195 27.14 -19.70 4.04
N THR A 196 27.29 -20.85 3.41
CA THR A 196 27.31 -22.17 4.06
C THR A 196 28.64 -22.54 4.71
N ASP A 197 29.76 -21.94 4.27
CA ASP A 197 31.07 -22.03 4.95
C ASP A 197 31.12 -21.20 6.24
N ASN A 198 30.01 -20.54 6.56
CA ASN A 198 29.86 -19.81 7.78
C ASN A 198 29.78 -20.81 8.95
N PRO A 199 30.70 -20.76 9.93
CA PRO A 199 30.81 -21.75 11.00
C PRO A 199 29.56 -21.85 11.91
N PHE A 200 28.61 -20.94 11.72
CA PHE A 200 27.33 -20.87 12.44
C PHE A 200 26.15 -21.45 11.65
N VAL A 201 26.33 -21.79 10.36
CA VAL A 201 25.40 -22.62 9.58
C VAL A 201 25.76 -24.08 9.85
N GLN A 202 25.68 -24.50 11.12
CA GLN A 202 25.68 -25.93 11.43
C GLN A 202 24.34 -26.50 10.97
N GLU A 203 24.38 -27.67 10.32
CA GLU A 203 23.27 -28.42 9.70
C GLU A 203 21.89 -27.77 9.82
N ARG A 204 21.28 -27.40 8.67
CA ARG A 204 19.89 -26.91 8.56
C ARG A 204 19.01 -27.62 9.57
N ALA A 205 18.63 -26.90 10.60
CA ALA A 205 18.36 -27.54 11.86
C ALA A 205 17.05 -28.33 11.82
N SER A 206 17.08 -29.55 12.35
CA SER A 206 15.90 -30.43 12.40
C SER A 206 14.96 -30.16 13.59
N ASP A 207 15.20 -29.10 14.38
CA ASP A 207 14.42 -28.69 15.55
C ASP A 207 14.21 -27.15 15.58
N SER A 208 12.99 -26.74 15.95
CA SER A 208 12.53 -25.36 16.21
C SER A 208 13.45 -24.49 17.09
N ARG A 209 14.11 -25.07 18.11
CA ARG A 209 14.99 -24.31 19.02
C ARG A 209 16.23 -23.77 18.32
N THR A 210 16.71 -24.53 17.34
CA THR A 210 17.89 -24.20 16.55
C THR A 210 17.57 -23.18 15.44
N GLU A 211 16.34 -23.15 14.92
CA GLU A 211 15.89 -22.10 13.98
C GLU A 211 15.90 -20.71 14.63
N THR A 212 15.36 -20.59 15.85
CA THR A 212 15.35 -19.31 16.58
C THR A 212 16.76 -18.79 16.89
N LEU A 213 17.70 -19.69 17.18
CA LEU A 213 19.11 -19.31 17.38
C LEU A 213 19.76 -18.78 16.09
N GLN A 214 19.44 -19.41 14.95
CA GLN A 214 19.96 -18.98 13.64
C GLN A 214 19.43 -17.60 13.23
N ASP A 215 18.19 -17.26 13.56
CA ASP A 215 17.63 -15.92 13.37
C ASP A 215 18.45 -14.86 14.12
N TYR A 216 18.73 -15.06 15.41
CA TYR A 216 19.51 -14.10 16.21
C TYR A 216 20.95 -13.95 15.70
N ILE A 217 21.59 -15.05 15.29
CA ILE A 217 22.92 -15.01 14.69
C ILE A 217 22.90 -14.20 13.39
N THR A 218 21.87 -14.40 12.56
CA THR A 218 21.68 -13.65 11.30
C THR A 218 21.53 -12.16 11.57
N ILE A 219 20.67 -11.79 12.52
CA ILE A 219 20.48 -10.40 12.95
C ILE A 219 21.81 -9.80 13.43
N SER A 220 22.57 -10.50 14.28
CA SER A 220 23.86 -10.03 14.79
C SER A 220 24.84 -9.72 13.64
N LYS A 221 24.97 -10.62 12.67
CA LYS A 221 25.87 -10.43 11.52
C LYS A 221 25.50 -9.24 10.65
N VAL A 222 24.21 -9.08 10.36
CA VAL A 222 23.73 -7.94 9.57
C VAL A 222 23.99 -6.63 10.33
N ARG A 223 23.81 -6.64 11.66
CA ARG A 223 24.13 -5.49 12.52
C ARG A 223 25.62 -5.19 12.59
N GLU A 224 26.49 -6.21 12.66
CA GLU A 224 27.95 -6.06 12.61
C GLU A 224 28.40 -5.38 11.31
N LYS A 225 27.72 -5.66 10.19
CA LYS A 225 27.97 -4.95 8.93
C LYS A 225 27.36 -3.55 8.89
N GLY A 226 26.28 -3.33 9.61
CA GLY A 226 25.59 -2.05 9.74
C GLY A 226 24.41 -1.88 8.77
N SER A 227 24.23 -2.79 7.81
CA SER A 227 23.05 -2.84 6.93
C SER A 227 22.95 -4.14 6.14
N ILE A 228 21.75 -4.42 5.63
CA ILE A 228 21.51 -5.51 4.67
C ILE A 228 22.32 -5.28 3.39
N LYS A 229 22.32 -4.05 2.87
CA LYS A 229 23.07 -3.69 1.65
C LYS A 229 24.56 -4.04 1.77
N LYS A 230 25.20 -3.64 2.87
CA LYS A 230 26.61 -3.97 3.12
C LYS A 230 26.85 -5.46 3.33
N SER A 231 25.89 -6.18 3.91
CA SER A 231 25.97 -7.64 4.05
C SER A 231 25.96 -8.36 2.69
N VAL A 232 25.23 -7.83 1.72
CA VAL A 232 25.21 -8.30 0.33
C VAL A 232 26.51 -7.95 -0.39
N GLU A 233 26.98 -6.70 -0.28
CA GLU A 233 28.24 -6.22 -0.89
C GLU A 233 29.46 -7.00 -0.38
N ASP A 234 29.52 -7.28 0.93
CA ASP A 234 30.57 -8.08 1.57
C ASP A 234 30.43 -9.60 1.29
N LYS A 235 29.43 -10.00 0.49
CA LYS A 235 29.15 -11.39 0.11
C LYS A 235 28.93 -12.31 1.31
N ILE A 236 28.28 -11.82 2.37
CA ILE A 236 27.80 -12.66 3.49
C ILE A 236 26.50 -13.37 3.11
N VAL A 237 25.67 -12.68 2.34
CA VAL A 237 24.40 -13.19 1.82
C VAL A 237 24.59 -13.51 0.33
N GLU A 238 24.36 -14.75 -0.07
CA GLU A 238 24.61 -15.25 -1.43
C GLU A 238 23.38 -15.24 -2.33
N ASP A 239 22.19 -15.42 -1.75
CA ASP A 239 20.93 -15.46 -2.48
C ASP A 239 19.75 -14.91 -1.65
N GLY A 240 18.54 -14.98 -2.21
CA GLY A 240 17.31 -14.61 -1.52
C GLY A 240 16.64 -13.35 -2.02
N ILE A 241 15.48 -13.09 -1.42
CA ILE A 241 14.62 -11.95 -1.72
C ILE A 241 15.37 -10.66 -1.38
N MET A 242 15.89 -10.52 -0.16
CA MET A 242 16.55 -9.30 0.31
C MET A 242 17.79 -8.98 -0.51
N LYS A 243 18.60 -9.99 -0.84
CA LYS A 243 19.74 -9.81 -1.75
C LYS A 243 19.27 -9.37 -3.13
N THR A 244 18.26 -10.02 -3.68
CA THR A 244 17.74 -9.69 -5.03
C THR A 244 17.19 -8.27 -5.07
N LEU A 245 16.52 -7.79 -4.01
CA LEU A 245 16.07 -6.39 -3.89
C LEU A 245 17.27 -5.42 -3.92
N VAL A 246 18.32 -5.70 -3.14
CA VAL A 246 19.55 -4.89 -3.12
C VAL A 246 20.22 -4.86 -4.49
N ASP A 247 20.44 -6.02 -5.11
CA ASP A 247 21.12 -6.15 -6.41
C ASP A 247 20.37 -5.41 -7.53
N ASN A 248 19.05 -5.30 -7.44
CA ASN A 248 18.19 -4.63 -8.42
C ASN A 248 17.81 -3.20 -8.03
N ASN A 249 18.38 -2.65 -6.96
CA ASN A 249 18.07 -1.31 -6.42
C ASN A 249 16.57 -1.09 -6.17
N ILE A 250 15.87 -2.12 -5.71
CA ILE A 250 14.44 -2.03 -5.37
C ILE A 250 14.31 -1.56 -3.91
N PRO A 251 13.61 -0.43 -3.66
CA PRO A 251 13.40 0.05 -2.30
C PRO A 251 12.54 -0.92 -1.49
N PHE A 252 12.83 -1.01 -0.20
CA PHE A 252 12.03 -1.79 0.73
C PHE A 252 11.93 -1.11 2.10
N VAL A 253 10.80 -1.35 2.78
CA VAL A 253 10.54 -0.92 4.15
C VAL A 253 10.35 -2.16 5.01
N ILE A 254 11.12 -2.23 6.11
CA ILE A 254 10.97 -3.23 7.16
C ILE A 254 10.32 -2.52 8.34
N ALA A 255 9.02 -2.77 8.55
CA ALA A 255 8.22 -2.18 9.63
C ALA A 255 8.34 -2.98 10.94
#